data_AF-A0A2V1NTB9-F1
#
_entry.id   AF-A0A2V1NTB9-F1
#
_cell.length_a   1.000
_cell.length_b   1.000
_cell.length_c   1.000
_cell.angle_alpha   90.00
_cell.angle_beta   90.00
_cell.angle_gamma   90.00
#
_symmetry.space_group_name_H-M   'P 1'
#
loop_
_entity.id
_entity.type
_entity.pdbx_description
1 polymer ?
#
loop_
_entity_poly.entity_id
_entity_poly.type
_entity_poly.pdbx_seq_one_letter_code
_entity_poly.pdbx_strand_id
1 'polypeptide(L)'
;MNSERSKVMSWTVIHQKRAETRSGEFEGIFLGVDGSRWIAGRMYTGASLSDGFDRTGEWWYSHYFGVSDDVGFARTVREAVAGYLEMARAALLWDVVLEQNATDAVDRYLAELIPLDGVADMAAGWRRTDGGTSVNALGGTTSLLPAVVAKRQLLGFLRRTEPESESAPSPDGQGPGLDEAYERAIGAGGPLVFEAGRNTYWLTHDGHYSARHRFPRNPHPDRRGNDS
;
A
#
# COMPACT_ATOMS: atom_id res chain seq x y z
N MET A 1 -43.07 -4.44 10.50
CA MET A 1 -41.79 -4.99 10.99
C MET A 1 -40.75 -4.82 9.90
N ASN A 2 -40.08 -3.67 9.89
CA ASN A 2 -38.89 -3.44 9.07
C ASN A 2 -37.70 -3.52 10.01
N SER A 3 -36.93 -4.60 9.90
CA SER A 3 -35.69 -4.78 10.65
C SER A 3 -34.72 -3.70 10.19
N GLU A 4 -34.53 -2.71 11.06
CA GLU A 4 -33.35 -1.85 11.06
C GLU A 4 -32.12 -2.77 11.02
N ARG A 5 -31.48 -2.84 9.86
CA ARG A 5 -30.08 -3.27 9.80
C ARG A 5 -29.30 -2.18 10.50
N SER A 6 -29.04 -2.37 11.79
CA SER A 6 -28.04 -1.60 12.53
C SER A 6 -26.75 -1.67 11.71
N LYS A 7 -26.31 -0.53 11.16
CA LYS A 7 -24.99 -0.38 10.54
C LYS A 7 -23.96 -0.68 11.63
N VAL A 8 -23.47 -1.91 11.66
CA VAL A 8 -22.22 -2.25 12.34
C VAL A 8 -21.11 -1.61 11.51
N MET A 9 -20.20 -0.88 12.15
CA MET A 9 -19.21 -0.01 11.52
C MET A 9 -18.45 -0.74 10.40
N SER A 10 -18.53 -0.23 9.16
CA SER A 10 -17.89 -0.82 7.98
C SER A 10 -16.46 -0.31 7.83
N TRP A 11 -15.62 -0.59 8.82
CA TRP A 11 -14.18 -0.32 8.74
C TRP A 11 -13.41 -1.62 8.50
N THR A 12 -12.22 -1.49 7.93
CA THR A 12 -11.37 -2.63 7.57
C THR A 12 -10.05 -2.55 8.34
N VAL A 13 -9.67 -3.64 9.01
CA VAL A 13 -8.32 -3.78 9.57
C VAL A 13 -7.35 -4.02 8.42
N ILE A 14 -6.37 -3.12 8.27
CA ILE A 14 -5.27 -3.27 7.30
C ILE A 14 -4.13 -4.08 7.92
N HIS A 15 -3.76 -3.74 9.16
CA HIS A 15 -2.70 -4.44 9.88
C HIS A 15 -2.98 -4.42 11.38
N GLN A 16 -2.54 -5.46 12.09
CA GLN A 16 -2.61 -5.50 13.55
C GLN A 16 -1.45 -6.27 14.16
N LYS A 17 -1.12 -5.97 15.42
CA LYS A 17 -0.19 -6.75 16.24
C LYS A 17 -0.68 -6.82 17.67
N ARG A 18 -0.58 -8.02 18.25
CA ARG A 18 -0.81 -8.28 19.69
C ARG A 18 0.37 -9.03 20.27
N ALA A 19 0.66 -8.80 21.54
CA ALA A 19 1.62 -9.59 22.29
C ALA A 19 1.20 -9.76 23.74
N GLU A 20 1.63 -10.87 24.34
CA GLU A 20 1.47 -11.15 25.76
C GLU A 20 2.39 -10.23 26.58
N THR A 21 1.84 -9.63 27.62
CA THR A 21 2.54 -8.83 28.61
C THR A 21 3.08 -9.74 29.72
N ARG A 22 3.86 -9.16 30.65
CA ARG A 22 4.37 -9.92 31.80
C ARG A 22 3.27 -10.38 32.78
N SER A 23 2.08 -9.78 32.74
CA SER A 23 0.92 -10.19 33.56
C SER A 23 0.17 -11.38 32.96
N GLY A 24 0.52 -11.84 31.75
CA GLY A 24 -0.22 -12.86 31.00
C GLY A 24 -1.43 -12.30 30.23
N GLU A 25 -1.58 -10.98 30.21
CA GLU A 25 -2.59 -10.28 29.42
C GLU A 25 -2.07 -9.96 28.03
N PHE A 26 -2.95 -9.73 27.06
CA PHE A 26 -2.58 -9.39 25.70
C PHE A 26 -2.93 -7.94 25.40
N GLU A 27 -1.94 -7.16 25.00
CA GLU A 27 -2.12 -5.80 24.47
C GLU A 27 -1.99 -5.80 22.94
N GLY A 28 -2.63 -4.83 22.29
CA GLY A 28 -2.62 -4.75 20.83
C GLY A 28 -2.79 -3.38 20.25
N ILE A 29 -2.37 -3.26 19.01
CA ILE A 29 -2.52 -2.09 18.15
C ILE A 29 -3.07 -2.52 16.79
N PHE A 30 -3.78 -1.62 16.12
CA PHE A 30 -4.27 -1.83 14.77
C PHE A 30 -4.12 -0.56 13.91
N LEU A 31 -4.02 -0.79 12.61
CA LEU A 31 -4.16 0.18 11.54
C LEU A 31 -5.35 -0.25 10.68
N GLY A 32 -6.28 0.66 10.42
CA GLY A 32 -7.50 0.39 9.68
C GLY A 32 -7.95 1.57 8.82
N VAL A 33 -9.02 1.35 8.06
CA VAL A 33 -9.65 2.35 7.20
C VAL A 33 -11.17 2.32 7.40
N ASP A 34 -11.78 3.49 7.57
CA ASP A 34 -13.22 3.73 7.64
C ASP A 34 -13.63 4.76 6.58
N GLY A 35 -14.18 4.28 5.46
CA GLY A 35 -14.42 5.11 4.28
C GLY A 35 -13.12 5.67 3.71
N SER A 36 -12.97 7.00 3.73
CA SER A 36 -11.74 7.70 3.33
C SER A 36 -10.77 7.97 4.49
N ARG A 37 -11.15 7.65 5.73
CA ARG A 37 -10.38 7.98 6.92
C ARG A 37 -9.52 6.81 7.34
N TRP A 38 -8.28 7.10 7.70
CA TRP A 38 -7.40 6.10 8.30
C TRP A 38 -7.50 6.14 9.81
N ILE A 39 -7.36 4.97 10.44
CA ILE A 39 -7.49 4.79 11.88
C ILE A 39 -6.25 4.07 12.38
N ALA A 40 -5.53 4.67 13.33
CA ALA A 40 -4.57 3.94 14.15
C ALA A 40 -5.12 3.87 15.58
N GLY A 41 -5.10 2.71 16.21
CA GLY A 41 -5.67 2.58 17.55
C GLY A 41 -5.07 1.48 18.38
N ARG A 42 -5.38 1.53 19.68
CA ARG A 42 -5.13 0.46 20.63
C ARG A 42 -6.37 -0.41 20.79
N MET A 43 -6.13 -1.71 20.78
CA MET A 43 -7.10 -2.74 21.12
C MET A 43 -7.34 -2.79 22.63
N TYR A 44 -8.42 -3.43 23.05
CA TYR A 44 -8.60 -3.78 24.45
C TYR A 44 -7.54 -4.80 24.91
N THR A 45 -7.16 -4.68 26.18
CA THR A 45 -6.40 -5.71 26.88
C THR A 45 -7.28 -6.93 27.08
N GLY A 46 -6.74 -8.12 26.81
CA GLY A 46 -7.51 -9.36 26.92
C GLY A 46 -6.66 -10.56 27.35
N ALA A 47 -7.25 -11.75 27.28
CA ALA A 47 -6.65 -13.02 27.64
C ALA A 47 -6.03 -13.77 26.43
N SER A 48 -6.14 -13.23 25.21
CA SER A 48 -5.73 -13.94 23.99
C SER A 48 -5.30 -13.03 22.83
N LEU A 49 -4.79 -13.66 21.76
CA LEU A 49 -4.50 -12.98 20.50
C LEU A 49 -5.76 -12.54 19.73
N SER A 50 -6.96 -12.93 20.15
CA SER A 50 -8.20 -12.76 19.38
C SER A 50 -9.24 -11.83 20.00
N ASP A 51 -9.06 -11.42 21.25
CA ASP A 51 -10.05 -10.64 22.01
C ASP A 51 -9.79 -9.12 22.03
N GLY A 52 -9.01 -8.63 21.05
CA GLY A 52 -8.63 -7.22 20.99
C GLY A 52 -9.74 -6.26 20.62
N PHE A 53 -10.83 -6.78 20.03
CA PHE A 53 -12.03 -6.03 19.69
C PHE A 53 -13.20 -6.63 20.45
N ASP A 54 -14.12 -5.77 20.87
CA ASP A 54 -15.35 -6.24 21.51
C ASP A 54 -16.30 -6.86 20.47
N ARG A 55 -17.51 -7.26 20.91
CA ARG A 55 -18.50 -7.86 20.00
C ARG A 55 -19.06 -6.90 18.95
N THR A 56 -18.88 -5.60 19.14
CA THR A 56 -19.32 -4.55 18.21
C THR A 56 -18.20 -4.10 17.28
N GLY A 57 -16.98 -4.60 17.49
CA GLY A 57 -15.78 -4.18 16.75
C GLY A 57 -15.12 -2.93 17.33
N GLU A 58 -15.53 -2.50 18.52
CA GLU A 58 -14.94 -1.38 19.26
C GLU A 58 -13.57 -1.72 19.82
N TRP A 59 -12.80 -0.67 20.07
CA TRP A 59 -11.42 -0.70 20.52
C TRP A 59 -11.23 0.31 21.65
N TRP A 60 -10.07 0.29 22.31
CA TRP A 60 -9.85 1.10 23.51
C TRP A 60 -9.75 2.60 23.22
N TYR A 61 -8.88 2.99 22.29
CA TYR A 61 -8.82 4.35 21.75
C TYR A 61 -8.21 4.36 20.35
N SER A 62 -8.48 5.42 19.58
CA SER A 62 -7.90 5.63 18.25
C SER A 62 -7.62 7.09 17.92
N HIS A 63 -6.75 7.29 16.94
CA HIS A 63 -6.57 8.53 16.20
C HIS A 63 -7.03 8.32 14.76
N TYR A 64 -7.73 9.33 14.24
CA TYR A 64 -8.21 9.37 12.86
C TYR A 64 -7.32 10.32 12.04
N PHE A 65 -7.01 9.90 10.82
CA PHE A 65 -6.24 10.67 9.85
C PHE A 65 -7.09 10.88 8.58
N GLY A 66 -6.89 12.01 7.88
CA GLY A 66 -7.68 12.36 6.70
C GLY A 66 -9.03 13.01 7.04
N VAL A 67 -9.09 13.80 8.11
CA VAL A 67 -10.31 14.52 8.55
C VAL A 67 -10.49 15.84 7.78
N SER A 68 -9.51 16.27 7.00
CA SER A 68 -9.56 17.50 6.19
C SER A 68 -9.42 17.17 4.71
N ASP A 69 -10.29 17.75 3.88
CA ASP A 69 -10.30 17.60 2.42
C ASP A 69 -9.04 18.22 1.76
N ASP A 70 -8.28 19.04 2.50
CA ASP A 70 -7.07 19.73 2.00
C ASP A 70 -5.77 18.90 2.12
N VAL A 71 -5.84 17.69 2.68
CA VAL A 71 -4.68 16.82 2.89
C VAL A 71 -4.64 15.73 1.82
N GLY A 72 -3.65 15.82 0.91
CA GLY A 72 -3.41 14.81 -0.13
C GLY A 72 -3.37 13.38 0.40
N PHE A 73 -3.85 12.45 -0.41
CA PHE A 73 -4.07 11.06 0.00
C PHE A 73 -2.79 10.37 0.49
N ALA A 74 -1.67 10.52 -0.22
CA ALA A 74 -0.44 9.84 0.16
C ALA A 74 0.11 10.38 1.48
N ARG A 75 0.05 11.71 1.69
CA ARG A 75 0.35 12.30 3.00
C ARG A 75 -0.52 11.73 4.12
N THR A 76 -1.83 11.59 3.91
CA THR A 76 -2.74 11.01 4.91
C THR A 76 -2.35 9.57 5.28
N VAL A 77 -2.02 8.73 4.28
CA VAL A 77 -1.55 7.35 4.51
C VAL A 77 -0.26 7.35 5.34
N ARG A 78 0.69 8.24 5.02
CA ARG A 78 1.96 8.34 5.76
C ARG A 78 1.75 8.74 7.21
N GLU A 79 0.93 9.75 7.46
CA GLU A 79 0.59 10.18 8.81
C GLU A 79 -0.07 9.05 9.61
N ALA A 80 -0.97 8.28 8.98
CA ALA A 80 -1.62 7.14 9.61
C ALA A 80 -0.63 6.02 9.97
N VAL A 81 0.28 5.67 9.06
CA VAL A 81 1.34 4.69 9.33
C VAL A 81 2.27 5.19 10.43
N ALA A 82 2.68 6.46 10.40
CA ALA A 82 3.52 7.06 11.42
C ALA A 82 2.84 6.99 12.80
N GLY A 83 1.57 7.41 12.90
CA GLY A 83 0.80 7.34 14.13
C GLY A 83 0.60 5.90 14.64
N TYR A 84 0.39 4.94 13.75
CA TYR A 84 0.35 3.52 14.11
C TYR A 84 1.69 3.02 14.69
N LEU A 85 2.82 3.41 14.10
CA LEU A 85 4.14 3.03 14.58
C LEU A 85 4.50 3.74 15.89
N GLU A 86 4.04 4.98 16.10
CA GLU A 86 4.17 5.67 17.38
C GLU A 86 3.39 4.95 18.49
N MET A 87 2.14 4.57 18.23
CA MET A 87 1.37 3.73 19.16
C MET A 87 2.06 2.40 19.46
N ALA A 88 2.65 1.77 18.44
CA ALA A 88 3.41 0.54 18.59
C ALA A 88 4.60 0.71 19.55
N ARG A 89 5.33 1.81 19.43
CA ARG A 89 6.46 2.14 20.31
C ARG A 89 5.99 2.40 21.73
N ALA A 90 4.91 3.16 21.90
CA ALA A 90 4.31 3.41 23.21
C ALA A 90 3.78 2.13 23.89
N ALA A 91 3.39 1.13 23.09
CA ALA A 91 2.95 -0.19 23.57
C ALA A 91 4.08 -1.23 23.72
N LEU A 92 5.34 -0.85 23.44
CA LEU A 92 6.47 -1.79 23.39
C LEU A 92 6.26 -2.98 22.43
N LEU A 93 5.42 -2.79 21.40
CA LEU A 93 5.14 -3.78 20.36
C LEU A 93 5.96 -3.55 19.08
N TRP A 94 6.68 -2.43 19.00
CA TRP A 94 7.44 -2.07 17.81
C TRP A 94 8.69 -2.93 17.64
N ASP A 95 8.89 -3.41 16.40
CA ASP A 95 10.14 -3.94 15.88
C ASP A 95 10.23 -3.64 14.37
N VAL A 96 11.40 -3.85 13.78
CA VAL A 96 11.63 -3.60 12.34
C VAL A 96 10.71 -4.45 11.46
N VAL A 97 10.37 -5.66 11.92
CA VAL A 97 9.50 -6.60 11.19
C VAL A 97 8.06 -6.07 11.15
N LEU A 98 7.55 -5.52 12.26
CA LEU A 98 6.25 -4.86 12.33
C LEU A 98 6.17 -3.71 11.34
N GLU A 99 7.20 -2.86 11.31
CA GLU A 99 7.23 -1.70 10.43
C GLU A 99 7.17 -2.10 8.95
N GLN A 100 7.97 -3.09 8.58
CA GLN A 100 7.95 -3.67 7.22
C GLN A 100 6.59 -4.29 6.89
N ASN A 101 6.01 -5.07 7.81
CA ASN A 101 4.72 -5.74 7.59
C ASN A 101 3.55 -4.76 7.51
N ALA A 102 3.54 -3.71 8.33
CA ALA A 102 2.50 -2.69 8.30
C ALA A 102 2.53 -1.93 6.97
N THR A 103 3.73 -1.54 6.57
CA THR A 103 3.98 -0.86 5.30
C THR A 103 3.58 -1.74 4.10
N ASP A 104 3.89 -3.03 4.15
CA ASP A 104 3.50 -4.00 3.12
C ASP A 104 1.98 -4.23 3.06
N ALA A 105 1.33 -4.27 4.22
CA ALA A 105 -0.12 -4.40 4.31
C ALA A 105 -0.85 -3.20 3.72
N VAL A 106 -0.31 -1.99 3.93
CA VAL A 106 -0.82 -0.77 3.28
C VAL A 106 -0.67 -0.85 1.77
N ASP A 107 0.50 -1.20 1.24
CA ASP A 107 0.67 -1.33 -0.22
C ASP A 107 -0.27 -2.35 -0.84
N ARG A 108 -0.50 -3.47 -0.13
CA ARG A 108 -1.44 -4.50 -0.55
C ARG A 108 -2.87 -3.96 -0.61
N TYR A 109 -3.32 -3.32 0.46
CA TYR A 109 -4.65 -2.71 0.51
C TYR A 109 -4.84 -1.70 -0.63
N LEU A 110 -3.86 -0.81 -0.83
CA LEU A 110 -3.91 0.23 -1.86
C LEU A 110 -3.90 -0.35 -3.28
N ALA A 111 -3.12 -1.41 -3.54
CA ALA A 111 -3.08 -2.07 -4.84
C ALA A 111 -4.44 -2.71 -5.22
N GLU A 112 -5.20 -3.16 -4.22
CA GLU A 112 -6.47 -3.86 -4.37
C GLU A 112 -7.70 -2.93 -4.47
N LEU A 113 -7.54 -1.61 -4.26
CA LEU A 113 -8.65 -0.66 -4.32
C LEU A 113 -9.36 -0.62 -5.68
N ILE A 114 -8.62 -0.82 -6.77
CA ILE A 114 -9.19 -0.98 -8.12
C ILE A 114 -9.09 -2.46 -8.50
N PRO A 115 -10.22 -3.13 -8.80
CA PRO A 115 -10.22 -4.51 -9.27
C PRO A 115 -9.39 -4.67 -10.56
N LEU A 116 -8.59 -5.72 -10.62
CA LEU A 116 -7.72 -6.06 -11.75
C LEU A 116 -8.04 -7.45 -12.32
N ASP A 117 -9.28 -7.90 -12.13
CA ASP A 117 -9.75 -9.20 -12.63
C ASP A 117 -9.63 -9.27 -14.16
N GLY A 118 -8.99 -10.32 -14.66
CA GLY A 118 -8.76 -10.52 -16.09
C GLY A 118 -7.68 -9.62 -16.72
N VAL A 119 -7.03 -8.75 -15.95
CA VAL A 119 -5.89 -7.96 -16.43
C VAL A 119 -4.68 -8.88 -16.58
N ALA A 120 -4.01 -8.80 -17.74
CA ALA A 120 -2.81 -9.57 -18.01
C ALA A 120 -1.71 -9.32 -16.98
N ASP A 121 -0.78 -10.26 -16.85
CA ASP A 121 0.40 -10.07 -16.01
C ASP A 121 1.16 -8.80 -16.45
N MET A 122 1.76 -8.12 -15.48
CA MET A 122 2.48 -6.86 -15.69
C MET A 122 3.85 -6.87 -15.02
N ALA A 123 4.77 -6.11 -15.57
CA ALA A 123 6.00 -5.72 -14.92
C ALA A 123 5.84 -4.31 -14.34
N ALA A 124 6.36 -4.11 -13.13
CA ALA A 124 6.47 -2.81 -12.51
C ALA A 124 7.92 -2.36 -12.49
N GLY A 125 8.16 -1.07 -12.67
CA GLY A 125 9.50 -0.54 -12.53
C GLY A 125 9.57 0.96 -12.35
N TRP A 126 10.79 1.41 -12.10
CA TRP A 126 11.16 2.80 -12.02
C TRP A 126 12.60 3.00 -12.49
N ARG A 127 12.91 4.20 -12.95
CA ARG A 127 14.26 4.66 -13.24
C ARG A 127 14.37 6.14 -12.97
N ARG A 128 15.59 6.59 -12.65
CA ARG A 128 15.89 8.01 -12.59
C ARG A 128 15.93 8.62 -14.01
N THR A 129 15.34 9.81 -14.15
CA THR A 129 15.06 10.50 -15.42
C THR A 129 16.12 11.56 -15.76
N ASP A 130 17.30 11.53 -15.13
CA ASP A 130 18.38 12.47 -15.43
C ASP A 130 18.70 12.42 -16.93
N GLY A 131 18.61 13.57 -17.62
CA GLY A 131 18.90 13.72 -19.06
C GLY A 131 20.37 13.49 -19.46
N GLY A 132 21.12 12.70 -18.70
CA GLY A 132 22.47 12.28 -19.02
C GLY A 132 22.52 10.79 -19.24
N THR A 133 23.08 10.38 -20.37
CA THR A 133 23.57 9.03 -20.70
C THR A 133 24.48 8.48 -19.61
N SER A 134 23.93 8.09 -18.47
CA SER A 134 24.64 7.36 -17.43
C SER A 134 24.64 5.88 -17.81
N VAL A 135 25.85 5.33 -17.93
CA VAL A 135 26.12 3.91 -18.17
C VAL A 135 25.56 3.02 -17.03
N ASN A 136 25.12 3.63 -15.92
CA ASN A 136 24.45 2.99 -14.78
C ASN A 136 23.16 3.75 -14.44
N ALA A 137 22.08 3.51 -15.18
CA ALA A 137 20.77 3.99 -14.77
C ALA A 137 20.39 3.33 -13.43
N LEU A 138 20.26 4.13 -12.36
CA LEU A 138 19.68 3.65 -11.11
C LEU A 138 18.19 3.42 -11.34
N GLY A 139 17.75 2.20 -11.09
CA GLY A 139 16.37 1.79 -11.30
C GLY A 139 16.13 0.36 -10.87
N GLY A 140 14.88 -0.05 -10.88
CA GLY A 140 14.45 -1.39 -10.58
C GLY A 140 13.28 -1.78 -11.46
N THR A 141 13.28 -3.01 -11.93
CA THR A 141 12.14 -3.59 -12.64
C THR A 141 11.86 -4.98 -12.10
N THR A 142 10.59 -5.35 -12.07
CA THR A 142 10.19 -6.72 -11.79
C THR A 142 10.17 -7.54 -13.08
N SER A 143 10.14 -8.87 -12.94
CA SER A 143 9.58 -9.75 -13.97
C SER A 143 8.08 -9.53 -14.11
N LEU A 144 7.45 -10.20 -15.09
CA LEU A 144 5.99 -10.27 -15.17
C LEU A 144 5.42 -10.96 -13.92
N LEU A 145 4.46 -10.29 -13.27
CA LEU A 145 3.76 -10.70 -12.07
C LEU A 145 2.25 -10.53 -12.29
N PRO A 146 1.39 -11.20 -11.50
CA PRO A 146 -0.04 -10.88 -11.49
C PRO A 146 -0.25 -9.36 -11.32
N ALA A 147 -1.20 -8.79 -12.06
CA ALA A 147 -1.44 -7.35 -12.16
C ALA A 147 -1.43 -6.62 -10.80
N VAL A 148 -2.16 -7.15 -9.82
CA VAL A 148 -2.23 -6.59 -8.45
C VAL A 148 -0.88 -6.64 -7.72
N VAL A 149 -0.10 -7.70 -7.94
CA VAL A 149 1.23 -7.85 -7.35
C VAL A 149 2.20 -6.86 -7.99
N ALA A 150 2.16 -6.68 -9.31
CA ALA A 150 2.96 -5.67 -10.00
C ALA A 150 2.62 -4.25 -9.48
N LYS A 151 1.33 -3.93 -9.36
CA LYS A 151 0.86 -2.65 -8.80
C LYS A 151 1.36 -2.41 -7.38
N ARG A 152 1.31 -3.42 -6.50
CA ARG A 152 1.93 -3.37 -5.16
C ARG A 152 3.44 -3.09 -5.23
N GLN A 153 4.16 -3.70 -6.18
CA GLN A 153 5.59 -3.41 -6.36
C GLN A 153 5.84 -1.98 -6.82
N LEU A 154 4.99 -1.43 -7.70
CA LEU A 154 5.05 -0.03 -8.10
C LEU A 154 4.86 0.92 -6.91
N LEU A 155 3.86 0.69 -6.05
CA LEU A 155 3.66 1.48 -4.82
C LEU A 155 4.89 1.40 -3.90
N GLY A 156 5.49 0.23 -3.77
CA GLY A 156 6.74 0.05 -3.04
C GLY A 156 7.93 0.79 -3.65
N PHE A 157 8.00 0.92 -4.99
CA PHE A 157 9.02 1.76 -5.65
C PHE A 157 8.80 3.23 -5.34
N LEU A 158 7.58 3.74 -5.49
CA LEU A 158 7.22 5.12 -5.17
C LEU A 158 7.68 5.49 -3.76
N ARG A 159 7.30 4.71 -2.75
CA ARG A 159 7.71 4.94 -1.36
C ARG A 159 9.23 4.95 -1.16
N ARG A 160 9.96 4.04 -1.79
CA ARG A 160 11.43 3.97 -1.63
C ARG A 160 12.14 5.19 -2.21
N THR A 161 11.58 5.75 -3.28
CA THR A 161 12.14 6.90 -4.00
C THR A 161 11.57 8.25 -3.54
N GLU A 162 10.59 8.22 -2.64
CA GLU A 162 9.85 9.37 -2.17
C GLU A 162 10.71 10.52 -1.61
N PRO A 163 11.75 10.27 -0.77
CA PRO A 163 12.62 11.35 -0.29
C PRO A 163 13.31 12.12 -1.43
N GLU A 164 13.58 11.45 -2.56
CA GLU A 164 14.18 12.07 -3.74
C GLU A 164 13.15 12.88 -4.53
N SER A 165 11.91 12.41 -4.60
CA SER A 165 10.80 13.06 -5.30
C SER A 165 10.28 14.30 -4.58
N GLU A 166 10.30 14.35 -3.24
CA GLU A 166 9.92 15.54 -2.47
C GLU A 166 11.01 16.63 -2.50
N SER A 167 12.28 16.24 -2.61
CA SER A 167 13.43 17.17 -2.52
C SER A 167 13.83 17.79 -3.86
N ALA A 168 13.28 17.31 -4.98
CA ALA A 168 13.68 17.74 -6.31
C ALA A 168 12.49 18.30 -7.10
N PRO A 169 12.52 19.59 -7.52
CA PRO A 169 11.55 20.06 -8.49
C PRO A 169 11.70 19.23 -9.78
N SER A 170 10.57 18.78 -10.33
CA SER A 170 10.53 18.15 -11.65
C SER A 170 11.28 19.06 -12.65
N PRO A 171 12.18 18.51 -13.49
CA PRO A 171 13.09 19.31 -14.31
C PRO A 171 12.40 20.39 -15.16
N ASP A 172 11.14 20.16 -15.55
CA ASP A 172 10.33 21.07 -16.35
C ASP A 172 9.07 21.61 -15.63
N GLY A 173 8.96 21.40 -14.31
CA GLY A 173 7.77 21.78 -13.53
C GLY A 173 6.46 21.06 -13.93
N GLN A 174 6.52 20.05 -14.80
CA GLN A 174 5.36 19.42 -15.45
C GLN A 174 5.02 18.01 -14.95
N GLY A 175 5.74 17.48 -13.95
CA GLY A 175 5.44 16.17 -13.38
C GLY A 175 4.41 16.25 -12.24
N PRO A 176 3.50 15.26 -12.08
CA PRO A 176 2.63 15.14 -10.92
C PRO A 176 3.44 15.23 -9.61
N GLY A 177 2.85 15.90 -8.61
CA GLY A 177 3.35 15.84 -7.24
C GLY A 177 3.27 14.41 -6.70
N LEU A 178 3.91 14.16 -5.55
CA LEU A 178 3.93 12.83 -4.92
C LEU A 178 2.52 12.27 -4.69
N ASP A 179 1.59 13.08 -4.18
CA ASP A 179 0.21 12.67 -3.94
C ASP A 179 -0.48 12.22 -5.24
N GLU A 180 -0.34 13.00 -6.32
CA GLU A 180 -0.90 12.66 -7.64
C GLU A 180 -0.22 11.40 -8.23
N ALA A 181 1.08 11.18 -7.96
CA ALA A 181 1.78 9.96 -8.38
C ALA A 181 1.22 8.70 -7.69
N TYR A 182 0.95 8.77 -6.39
CA TYR A 182 0.27 7.68 -5.68
C TYR A 182 -1.16 7.50 -6.18
N GLU A 183 -1.92 8.57 -6.38
CA GLU A 183 -3.29 8.50 -6.92
C GLU A 183 -3.32 7.84 -8.31
N ARG A 184 -2.39 8.20 -9.20
CA ARG A 184 -2.24 7.56 -10.51
C ARG A 184 -1.92 6.06 -10.37
N ALA A 185 -0.97 5.71 -9.51
CA ALA A 185 -0.59 4.31 -9.29
C ALA A 185 -1.73 3.49 -8.68
N ILE A 186 -2.48 4.04 -7.71
CA ILE A 186 -3.63 3.40 -7.07
C ILE A 186 -4.82 3.30 -8.04
N GLY A 187 -5.06 4.32 -8.84
CA GLY A 187 -6.13 4.37 -9.84
C GLY A 187 -5.87 3.50 -11.07
N ALA A 188 -4.65 2.97 -11.23
CA ALA A 188 -4.28 2.17 -12.39
C ALA A 188 -5.12 0.89 -12.49
N GLY A 189 -5.91 0.79 -13.57
CA GLY A 189 -6.64 -0.42 -13.99
C GLY A 189 -5.92 -1.22 -15.09
N GLY A 190 -4.70 -0.86 -15.44
CA GLY A 190 -3.92 -1.43 -16.54
C GLY A 190 -2.55 -0.76 -16.68
N PRO A 191 -1.88 -0.87 -17.86
CA PRO A 191 -0.60 -0.25 -18.09
C PRO A 191 -0.60 1.26 -17.84
N LEU A 192 0.48 1.76 -17.26
CA LEU A 192 0.62 3.13 -16.82
C LEU A 192 2.09 3.54 -16.91
N VAL A 193 2.38 4.74 -17.39
CA VAL A 193 3.72 5.35 -17.32
C VAL A 193 3.56 6.80 -16.89
N PHE A 194 4.34 7.24 -15.93
CA PHE A 194 4.35 8.64 -15.49
C PHE A 194 5.69 9.02 -14.88
N GLU A 195 5.95 10.32 -14.79
CA GLU A 195 7.11 10.88 -14.12
C GLU A 195 6.68 11.50 -12.79
N ALA A 196 7.48 11.36 -11.74
CA ALA A 196 7.28 12.07 -10.47
C ALA A 196 8.63 12.49 -9.89
N GLY A 197 8.85 13.80 -9.76
CA GLY A 197 10.16 14.36 -9.43
C GLY A 197 11.19 14.05 -10.52
N ARG A 198 12.24 13.30 -10.16
CA ARG A 198 13.31 12.86 -11.08
C ARG A 198 13.21 11.39 -11.48
N ASN A 199 12.04 10.79 -11.33
CA ASN A 199 11.85 9.36 -11.58
C ASN A 199 10.72 9.12 -12.57
N THR A 200 10.94 8.22 -13.52
CA THR A 200 9.90 7.66 -14.38
C THR A 200 9.49 6.32 -13.81
N TYR A 201 8.20 6.11 -13.63
CA TYR A 201 7.61 4.88 -13.14
C TYR A 201 6.74 4.23 -14.21
N TRP A 202 6.62 2.91 -14.17
CA TRP A 202 5.79 2.19 -15.11
C TRP A 202 5.14 0.92 -14.55
N LEU A 203 3.99 0.60 -15.13
CA LEU A 203 3.34 -0.71 -15.20
C LEU A 203 3.17 -1.05 -16.69
N THR A 204 3.72 -2.16 -17.14
CA THR A 204 3.66 -2.57 -18.56
C THR A 204 3.35 -4.05 -18.69
N HIS A 205 2.85 -4.46 -19.87
CA HIS A 205 2.80 -5.88 -20.22
C HIS A 205 4.15 -6.39 -20.74
N ASP A 206 5.08 -5.49 -21.04
CA ASP A 206 6.40 -5.85 -21.53
C ASP A 206 7.27 -6.41 -20.40
N GLY A 207 7.93 -7.54 -20.67
CA GLY A 207 8.89 -8.11 -19.74
C GLY A 207 9.10 -9.59 -19.95
N HIS A 208 9.73 -10.21 -18.96
CA HIS A 208 10.00 -11.64 -18.96
C HIS A 208 9.44 -12.27 -17.70
N TYR A 209 8.89 -13.48 -17.84
CA TYR A 209 8.53 -14.31 -16.69
C TYR A 209 9.79 -14.81 -16.00
N SER A 210 9.86 -14.63 -14.68
CA SER A 210 10.93 -15.24 -13.88
C SER A 210 10.73 -16.74 -13.79
N ALA A 211 11.80 -17.52 -14.03
CA ALA A 211 11.79 -18.96 -13.78
C ALA A 211 11.58 -19.31 -12.29
N ARG A 212 11.82 -18.36 -11.38
CA ARG A 212 11.70 -18.56 -9.93
C ARG A 212 10.29 -18.36 -9.40
N HIS A 213 9.43 -17.63 -10.13
CA HIS A 213 8.08 -17.32 -9.68
C HIS A 213 7.04 -18.12 -10.47
N ARG A 214 6.34 -19.03 -9.80
CA ARG A 214 5.24 -19.81 -10.37
C ARG A 214 3.91 -19.21 -9.94
N PHE A 215 3.46 -18.18 -10.65
CA PHE A 215 2.08 -17.69 -10.52
C PHE A 215 1.20 -18.30 -11.63
N PRO A 216 -0.11 -18.54 -11.38
CA PRO A 216 -1.08 -18.71 -12.45
C PRO A 216 -0.98 -17.51 -13.39
N ARG A 217 -0.89 -17.75 -14.70
CA ARG A 217 -0.64 -16.70 -15.70
C ARG A 217 -1.95 -16.21 -16.28
N ASN A 218 -2.12 -14.90 -16.34
CA ASN A 218 -3.24 -14.31 -17.08
C ASN A 218 -2.92 -14.26 -18.60
N PRO A 219 -3.95 -14.27 -19.46
CA PRO A 219 -3.75 -14.18 -20.90
C PRO A 219 -2.98 -12.91 -21.27
N HIS A 220 -1.85 -13.06 -21.95
CA HIS A 220 -1.05 -11.92 -22.42
C HIS A 220 -1.68 -11.31 -23.68
N PRO A 221 -1.74 -9.97 -23.83
CA PRO A 221 -2.36 -9.33 -25.01
C PRO A 221 -1.75 -9.78 -26.35
N ASP A 222 -0.44 -10.09 -26.36
CA ASP A 222 0.26 -10.60 -27.56
C ASP A 222 0.11 -12.11 -27.78
N ARG A 223 -0.50 -12.86 -26.84
CA ARG A 223 -0.80 -14.28 -27.00
C ARG A 223 -2.14 -14.46 -27.73
N ARG A 224 -2.24 -13.93 -28.95
CA ARG A 224 -3.34 -14.30 -29.84
C ARG A 224 -3.04 -15.66 -30.50
N GLY A 225 -3.69 -16.71 -29.98
CA GLY A 225 -4.16 -17.87 -30.74
C GLY A 225 -3.13 -18.71 -31.48
N ASN A 226 -2.34 -19.50 -30.75
CA ASN A 226 -1.68 -20.68 -31.33
C ASN A 226 -2.04 -21.94 -30.52
N ASP A 227 -3.33 -22.08 -30.19
CA ASP A 227 -3.94 -23.37 -29.89
C ASP A 227 -4.88 -23.69 -31.05
N SER A 228 -4.32 -24.36 -32.07
CA SER A 228 -5.04 -25.11 -33.10
C SER A 228 -4.55 -26.55 -33.02
#